data_AF-A0A5B6TGQ1-F1
#
_entry.id   AF-A0A5B6TGQ1-F1
#
_cell.length_a   1.000
_cell.length_b   1.000
_cell.length_c   1.000
_cell.angle_alpha   90.00
_cell.angle_beta   90.00
_cell.angle_gamma   90.00
#
_symmetry.space_group_name_H-M   'P 1'
#
loop_
_entity.id
_entity.type
_entity.pdbx_description
1 polymer ?
#
loop_
_entity_poly.entity_id
_entity_poly.type
_entity_poly.pdbx_seq_one_letter_code
_entity_poly.pdbx_strand_id
1 'polypeptide(L)'
;MSNHSENNEVSKYKEVGELLDLAENVSEKVKNIQKNLYAIQVKAAALVMLVFIISLIFFLAPYLIEVQDQYLSIKFVFIIFFISSLIFYGMIVYRQYLRYIRDYRIEQDILLRLLEMTHQIKKYEYSKNSFSTIEKALIEMRLSRIDFNT
;
A
#
# COMPACT_ATOMS: atom_id res chain seq x y z
N MET A 1 -0.84 -8.28 51.77
CA MET A 1 -0.23 -8.95 50.59
C MET A 1 -1.02 -8.64 49.31
N SER A 2 -1.42 -7.37 49.07
CA SER A 2 -2.32 -7.00 47.95
C SER A 2 -1.66 -6.17 46.83
N ASN A 3 -0.47 -5.60 47.06
CA ASN A 3 0.11 -4.63 46.11
C ASN A 3 0.82 -5.28 44.90
N HIS A 4 0.95 -6.61 44.88
CA HIS A 4 1.71 -7.29 43.82
C HIS A 4 0.85 -7.72 42.62
N SER A 5 -0.47 -7.91 42.77
CA SER A 5 -1.33 -8.27 41.61
C SER A 5 -1.79 -7.05 40.84
N GLU A 6 -2.06 -5.93 41.52
CA GLU A 6 -2.51 -4.67 40.90
C GLU A 6 -1.44 -4.09 39.95
N ASN A 7 -0.16 -4.17 40.33
CA ASN A 7 0.95 -3.76 39.48
C ASN A 7 1.12 -4.65 38.23
N ASN A 8 0.77 -5.93 38.32
CA ASN A 8 0.89 -6.87 37.19
C ASN A 8 -0.24 -6.69 36.17
N GLU A 9 -1.46 -6.33 36.61
CA GLU A 9 -2.59 -6.07 35.71
C GLU A 9 -2.41 -4.76 34.91
N VAL A 10 -1.92 -3.70 35.57
CA VAL A 10 -1.58 -2.43 34.90
C VAL A 10 -0.44 -2.61 33.89
N SER A 11 0.57 -3.42 34.21
CA SER A 11 1.66 -3.76 33.28
C SER A 11 1.16 -4.50 32.04
N LYS A 12 0.24 -5.46 32.22
CA LYS A 12 -0.32 -6.26 31.12
C LYS A 12 -1.23 -5.46 30.21
N TYR A 13 -2.09 -4.61 30.77
CA TYR A 13 -2.91 -3.70 29.96
C TYR A 13 -2.04 -2.76 29.12
N LYS A 14 -0.90 -2.33 29.68
CA LYS A 14 0.08 -1.53 28.97
C LYS A 14 0.75 -2.31 27.83
N GLU A 15 1.17 -3.56 28.05
CA GLU A 15 1.75 -4.42 27.00
C GLU A 15 0.76 -4.70 25.85
N VAL A 16 -0.50 -5.00 26.17
CA VAL A 16 -1.55 -5.21 25.16
C VAL A 16 -1.87 -3.91 24.43
N GLY A 17 -1.90 -2.78 25.14
CA GLY A 17 -2.07 -1.45 24.56
C GLY A 17 -0.93 -1.09 23.59
N GLU A 18 0.32 -1.35 23.97
CA GLU A 18 1.50 -1.11 23.12
C GLU A 18 1.48 -1.98 21.85
N LEU A 19 1.08 -3.26 21.96
CA LEU A 19 0.89 -4.15 20.81
C LEU A 19 -0.22 -3.65 19.87
N LEU A 20 -1.31 -3.14 20.45
CA LEU A 20 -2.43 -2.60 19.68
C LEU A 20 -2.07 -1.30 18.97
N ASP A 21 -1.37 -0.39 19.66
CA ASP A 21 -0.87 0.85 19.06
C ASP A 21 0.12 0.53 17.94
N LEU A 22 0.97 -0.48 18.10
CA LEU A 22 1.87 -0.94 17.04
C LEU A 22 1.11 -1.52 15.84
N ALA A 23 0.07 -2.31 16.09
CA ALA A 23 -0.78 -2.88 15.04
C ALA A 23 -1.57 -1.80 14.28
N GLU A 24 -2.10 -0.79 14.97
CA GLU A 24 -2.74 0.39 14.36
C GLU A 24 -1.76 1.16 13.48
N ASN A 25 -0.55 1.43 13.98
CA ASN A 25 0.50 2.10 13.23
C ASN A 25 0.92 1.34 11.95
N VAL A 26 1.07 0.01 12.06
CA VAL A 26 1.39 -0.84 10.89
C VAL A 26 0.22 -0.87 9.91
N SER A 27 -1.02 -0.93 10.39
CA SER A 27 -2.22 -0.85 9.55
C SER A 27 -2.29 0.47 8.76
N GLU A 28 -2.02 1.60 9.39
CA GLU A 28 -1.93 2.90 8.70
C GLU A 28 -0.82 2.92 7.66
N LYS A 29 0.35 2.33 7.95
CA LYS A 29 1.43 2.20 6.97
C LYS A 29 1.00 1.36 5.76
N VAL A 30 0.33 0.24 5.99
CA VAL A 30 -0.20 -0.63 4.91
C VAL A 30 -1.18 0.15 4.04
N LYS A 31 -2.13 0.89 4.64
CA LYS A 31 -3.05 1.78 3.90
C LYS A 31 -2.32 2.86 3.09
N ASN A 32 -1.29 3.47 3.67
CA ASN A 32 -0.48 4.47 2.97
C ASN A 32 0.29 3.85 1.80
N ILE A 33 0.82 2.65 1.94
CA ILE A 33 1.48 1.91 0.85
C ILE A 33 0.47 1.59 -0.26
N GLN A 34 -0.74 1.11 0.07
CA GLN A 34 -1.81 0.86 -0.91
C GLN A 34 -2.21 2.13 -1.66
N LYS A 35 -2.41 3.24 -0.96
CA LYS A 35 -2.74 4.53 -1.57
C LYS A 35 -1.64 5.02 -2.52
N ASN A 36 -0.38 4.85 -2.14
CA ASN A 36 0.76 5.18 -2.98
C ASN A 36 0.87 4.26 -4.22
N LEU A 37 0.61 2.96 -4.06
CA LEU A 37 0.54 2.01 -5.18
C LEU A 37 -0.54 2.42 -6.19
N TYR A 38 -1.74 2.76 -5.72
CA TYR A 38 -2.82 3.24 -6.58
C TYR A 38 -2.43 4.55 -7.28
N ALA A 39 -1.81 5.49 -6.56
CA ALA A 39 -1.33 6.75 -7.16
C ALA A 39 -0.28 6.50 -8.26
N ILE A 40 0.61 5.52 -8.11
CA ILE A 40 1.58 5.12 -9.13
C ILE A 40 0.86 4.55 -10.36
N GLN A 41 -0.14 3.69 -10.16
CA GLN A 41 -0.93 3.13 -11.26
C GLN A 41 -1.67 4.21 -12.05
N VAL A 42 -2.33 5.14 -11.36
CA VAL A 42 -3.05 6.26 -12.00
C VAL A 42 -2.08 7.17 -12.76
N LYS A 43 -0.94 7.52 -12.18
CA LYS A 43 0.10 8.33 -12.85
C LYS A 43 0.65 7.63 -14.08
N ALA A 44 0.92 6.32 -13.99
CA ALA A 44 1.38 5.54 -15.13
C ALA A 44 0.33 5.48 -16.25
N ALA A 45 -0.94 5.24 -15.91
CA ALA A 45 -2.03 5.22 -16.88
C ALA A 45 -2.22 6.59 -17.57
N ALA A 46 -2.17 7.68 -16.80
CA ALA A 46 -2.27 9.04 -17.35
C ALA A 46 -1.12 9.35 -18.32
N LEU A 47 0.10 8.92 -18.00
CA LEU A 47 1.24 9.12 -18.88
C LEU A 47 1.12 8.30 -20.16
N VAL A 48 0.71 7.02 -20.08
CA VAL A 48 0.45 6.18 -21.26
C VAL A 48 -0.62 6.83 -22.15
N MET A 49 -1.69 7.36 -21.56
CA MET A 49 -2.75 8.04 -22.30
C MET A 49 -2.24 9.31 -22.99
N LEU A 50 -1.46 10.13 -22.32
CA LEU A 50 -0.86 11.36 -22.88
C LEU A 50 0.06 11.02 -24.06
N VAL A 51 0.91 10.02 -23.87
CA VAL A 51 1.87 9.52 -24.86
C VAL A 51 1.14 8.93 -26.08
N PHE A 52 0.02 8.24 -25.87
CA PHE A 52 -0.88 7.77 -26.93
C PHE A 52 -1.50 8.93 -27.72
N ILE A 53 -2.04 9.96 -27.07
CA ILE A 53 -2.64 11.13 -27.72
C ILE A 53 -1.62 11.87 -28.58
N ILE A 54 -0.41 12.10 -28.07
CA ILE A 54 0.66 12.76 -28.84
C ILE A 54 1.02 11.94 -30.09
N SER A 55 1.09 10.62 -29.96
CA SER A 55 1.38 9.75 -31.10
C SER A 55 0.29 9.76 -32.14
N LEU A 56 -0.97 9.79 -31.71
CA LEU A 56 -2.12 9.90 -32.59
C LEU A 56 -2.07 11.21 -33.40
N ILE A 57 -1.75 12.32 -32.75
CA ILE A 57 -1.60 13.63 -33.41
C ILE A 57 -0.46 13.59 -34.43
N PHE A 58 0.72 13.07 -34.06
CA PHE A 58 1.85 12.95 -34.99
C PHE A 58 1.56 12.02 -36.18
N PHE A 59 0.73 10.99 -35.98
CA PHE A 59 0.32 10.09 -37.04
C PHE A 59 -0.73 10.72 -37.97
N LEU A 60 -1.73 11.43 -37.42
CA LEU A 60 -2.82 12.04 -38.19
C LEU A 60 -2.45 13.36 -38.86
N ALA A 61 -1.59 14.18 -38.24
CA ALA A 61 -1.28 15.53 -38.72
C ALA A 61 -0.83 15.59 -40.19
N PRO A 62 0.00 14.67 -40.71
CA PRO A 62 0.40 14.69 -42.12
C PRO A 62 -0.76 14.42 -43.10
N TYR A 63 -1.78 13.66 -42.67
CA TYR A 63 -2.98 13.39 -43.48
C TYR A 63 -3.93 14.59 -43.53
N LEU A 64 -3.86 15.49 -42.54
CA LEU A 64 -4.66 16.71 -42.50
C LEU A 64 -4.05 17.86 -43.32
N ILE A 65 -2.75 17.82 -43.60
CA ILE A 65 -2.00 18.93 -44.23
C ILE A 65 -1.53 18.55 -45.67
N GLU A 66 -1.96 17.38 -46.19
CA GLU A 66 -1.60 16.89 -47.55
C GLU A 66 -0.08 16.82 -47.83
N VAL A 67 0.76 16.72 -46.79
CA VAL A 67 2.22 16.60 -46.94
C VAL A 67 2.63 15.15 -46.69
N GLN A 68 2.39 14.29 -47.68
CA GLN A 68 2.46 12.83 -47.50
C GLN A 68 3.89 12.26 -47.63
N ASP A 69 4.72 12.83 -48.51
CA ASP A 69 5.91 12.11 -49.01
C ASP A 69 7.25 12.45 -48.32
N GLN A 70 7.35 13.57 -47.59
CA GLN A 70 8.64 13.99 -46.98
C GLN A 70 8.88 13.49 -45.54
N TYR A 71 7.90 12.82 -44.90
CA TYR A 71 7.95 12.53 -43.45
C TYR A 71 8.21 11.07 -43.07
N LEU A 72 8.39 10.14 -44.01
CA LEU A 72 8.57 8.71 -43.71
C LEU A 72 9.78 8.44 -42.79
N SER A 73 10.92 9.08 -43.06
CA SER A 73 12.13 8.94 -42.24
C SER A 73 11.97 9.52 -40.83
N ILE A 74 11.30 10.69 -40.73
CA ILE A 74 11.03 11.37 -39.45
C ILE A 74 10.05 10.55 -38.60
N LYS A 75 9.02 9.96 -39.22
CA LYS A 75 8.07 9.04 -38.56
C LYS A 75 8.78 7.84 -37.95
N PHE A 76 9.72 7.22 -38.66
CA PHE A 76 10.49 6.08 -38.14
C PHE A 76 11.33 6.45 -36.91
N VAL A 77 12.04 7.58 -36.97
CA VAL A 77 12.84 8.07 -35.83
C VAL A 77 11.94 8.37 -34.63
N PHE A 78 10.76 8.96 -34.85
CA PHE A 78 9.80 9.27 -33.80
C PHE A 78 9.22 8.00 -33.16
N ILE A 79 8.92 6.97 -33.95
CA ILE A 79 8.44 5.67 -33.46
C ILE A 79 9.51 4.97 -32.60
N ILE A 80 10.78 4.98 -33.05
CA ILE A 80 11.88 4.39 -32.28
C ILE A 80 12.07 5.14 -30.95
N PHE A 81 12.08 6.47 -31.00
CA PHE A 81 12.19 7.30 -29.80
C PHE A 81 11.01 7.06 -28.83
N PHE A 82 9.80 6.94 -29.38
CA PHE A 82 8.58 6.64 -28.63
C PHE A 82 8.67 5.29 -27.90
N ILE A 83 9.00 4.22 -28.63
CA ILE A 83 9.15 2.88 -28.07
C ILE A 83 10.23 2.88 -26.99
N SER A 84 11.38 3.51 -27.24
CA SER A 84 12.47 3.63 -26.27
C SER A 84 12.03 4.38 -25.01
N SER A 85 11.30 5.48 -25.15
CA SER A 85 10.77 6.25 -24.02
C SER A 85 9.75 5.45 -23.20
N LEU A 86 8.90 4.67 -23.87
CA LEU A 86 7.88 3.85 -23.23
C LEU A 86 8.51 2.69 -22.45
N ILE A 87 9.54 2.04 -23.01
CA ILE A 87 10.33 1.02 -22.32
C ILE A 87 11.04 1.63 -21.11
N PHE A 88 11.74 2.75 -21.29
CA PHE A 88 12.50 3.39 -20.21
C PHE A 88 11.59 3.81 -19.05
N TYR A 89 10.46 4.46 -19.34
CA TYR A 89 9.49 4.84 -18.33
C TYR A 89 8.83 3.62 -17.67
N GLY A 90 8.47 2.62 -18.47
CA GLY A 90 7.95 1.34 -17.99
C GLY A 90 8.88 0.68 -16.98
N MET A 91 10.19 0.69 -17.23
CA MET A 91 11.19 0.18 -16.28
C MET A 91 11.22 0.97 -14.97
N ILE A 92 11.11 2.30 -15.02
CA ILE A 92 11.09 3.15 -13.81
C ILE A 92 9.85 2.85 -12.96
N VAL A 93 8.67 2.82 -13.59
CA VAL A 93 7.41 2.52 -12.90
C VAL A 93 7.44 1.12 -12.32
N TYR A 94 7.90 0.14 -13.10
CA TYR A 94 8.01 -1.25 -12.66
C TYR A 94 8.96 -1.40 -11.46
N ARG A 95 10.11 -0.72 -11.47
CA ARG A 95 11.05 -0.73 -10.33
C ARG A 95 10.41 -0.12 -9.08
N GLN A 96 9.67 0.98 -9.21
CA GLN A 96 8.95 1.58 -8.07
C GLN A 96 7.87 0.63 -7.55
N TYR A 97 7.07 0.05 -8.46
CA TYR A 97 6.03 -0.92 -8.12
C TYR A 97 6.59 -2.13 -7.34
N LEU A 98 7.70 -2.71 -7.81
CA LEU A 98 8.39 -3.81 -7.12
C LEU A 98 8.85 -3.44 -5.71
N ARG A 99 9.33 -2.20 -5.51
CA ARG A 99 9.72 -1.73 -4.18
C ARG A 99 8.51 -1.64 -3.25
N TYR A 100 7.45 -0.98 -3.69
CA TYR A 100 6.24 -0.82 -2.87
C TYR A 100 5.53 -2.14 -2.59
N ILE A 101 5.49 -3.08 -3.53
CA ILE A 101 4.84 -4.39 -3.28
C ILE A 101 5.65 -5.25 -2.32
N ARG A 102 6.98 -5.14 -2.33
CA ARG A 102 7.83 -5.81 -1.35
C ARG A 102 7.59 -5.22 0.03
N ASP A 103 7.61 -3.90 0.15
CA ASP A 103 7.39 -3.19 1.41
C ASP A 103 5.96 -3.48 1.94
N TYR A 104 4.96 -3.54 1.05
CA TYR A 104 3.60 -3.99 1.38
C TYR A 104 3.56 -5.39 1.98
N ARG A 105 4.21 -6.37 1.34
CA ARG A 105 4.23 -7.76 1.84
C ARG A 105 4.89 -7.89 3.21
N ILE A 106 5.98 -7.14 3.44
CA ILE A 106 6.68 -7.15 4.73
C ILE A 106 5.77 -6.58 5.83
N GLU A 107 5.18 -5.41 5.60
CA GLU A 107 4.30 -4.77 6.57
C GLU A 107 3.01 -5.60 6.81
N GLN A 108 2.50 -6.28 5.78
CA GLN A 108 1.38 -7.20 5.91
C GLN A 108 1.72 -8.43 6.76
N ASP A 109 2.91 -9.02 6.61
CA ASP A 109 3.36 -10.15 7.45
C ASP A 109 3.56 -9.72 8.90
N ILE A 110 4.10 -8.51 9.13
CA ILE A 110 4.22 -7.93 10.49
C ILE A 110 2.83 -7.76 11.12
N LEU A 111 1.87 -7.19 10.37
CA LEU A 111 0.50 -7.00 10.85
C LEU A 111 -0.15 -8.33 11.22
N LEU A 112 0.00 -9.37 10.38
CA LEU A 112 -0.53 -10.71 10.64
C LEU A 112 0.05 -11.32 11.92
N ARG A 113 1.37 -11.19 12.14
CA ARG A 113 2.03 -11.70 13.35
C ARG A 113 1.59 -10.94 14.60
N LEU A 114 1.52 -9.62 14.55
CA LEU A 114 1.02 -8.81 15.67
C LEU A 114 -0.43 -9.16 16.01
N LEU A 115 -1.24 -9.42 15.00
CA LEU A 115 -2.62 -9.85 15.17
C LEU A 115 -2.71 -11.25 15.78
N GLU A 116 -1.88 -12.19 15.33
CA GLU A 116 -1.83 -13.52 15.91
C GLU A 116 -1.45 -13.46 17.40
N MET A 117 -0.43 -12.67 17.74
CA MET A 117 -0.05 -12.43 19.14
C MET A 117 -1.19 -11.81 19.94
N THR A 118 -1.86 -10.80 19.39
CA THR A 118 -3.00 -10.14 20.04
C THR A 118 -4.17 -11.10 20.21
N HIS A 119 -4.40 -12.01 19.26
CA HIS A 119 -5.47 -13.01 19.35
C HIS A 119 -5.14 -14.10 20.37
N GLN A 120 -3.89 -14.55 20.44
CA GLN A 120 -3.41 -15.47 21.47
C GLN A 120 -3.57 -14.86 22.86
N ILE A 121 -3.20 -13.59 23.03
CA ILE A 121 -3.42 -12.80 24.26
C ILE A 121 -4.93 -12.73 24.59
N LYS A 122 -5.78 -12.35 23.62
CA LYS A 122 -7.25 -12.36 23.77
C LYS A 122 -7.75 -13.73 24.26
N LYS A 123 -7.29 -14.82 23.65
CA LYS A 123 -7.74 -16.19 23.98
C LYS A 123 -7.28 -16.64 25.36
N TYR A 124 -6.05 -16.34 25.75
CA TYR A 124 -5.47 -16.75 27.03
C TYR A 124 -5.92 -15.88 28.21
N GLU A 125 -6.08 -14.57 28.02
CA GLU A 125 -6.37 -13.64 29.13
C GLU A 125 -7.86 -13.38 29.31
N TYR A 126 -8.68 -13.45 28.25
CA TYR A 126 -10.13 -13.38 28.43
C TYR A 126 -10.67 -14.59 29.19
N SER A 127 -10.01 -15.75 29.09
CA SER A 127 -10.43 -16.98 29.77
C SER A 127 -10.00 -17.06 31.24
N LYS A 128 -9.08 -16.19 31.70
CA LYS A 128 -8.43 -16.29 33.03
C LYS A 128 -8.78 -15.15 34.00
N ASN A 129 -9.75 -14.30 33.67
CA ASN A 129 -10.33 -13.21 34.49
C ASN A 129 -9.51 -11.91 34.66
N SER A 130 -8.52 -11.59 33.81
CA SER A 130 -7.62 -10.45 34.06
C SER A 130 -7.99 -9.10 33.39
N PHE A 131 -9.11 -9.00 32.68
CA PHE A 131 -9.54 -7.74 32.05
C PHE A 131 -11.00 -7.42 32.39
N SER A 132 -11.27 -6.16 32.72
CA SER A 132 -12.64 -5.67 32.97
C SER A 132 -13.48 -5.69 31.69
N THR A 133 -14.80 -5.69 31.82
CA THR A 133 -15.72 -5.65 30.66
C THR A 133 -15.46 -4.44 29.75
N ILE A 134 -15.06 -3.30 30.33
CA ILE A 134 -14.76 -2.06 29.60
C ILE A 134 -13.46 -2.21 28.81
N GLU A 135 -12.43 -2.75 29.44
CA GLU A 135 -11.12 -3.00 28.80
C GLU A 135 -11.26 -3.97 27.63
N LYS A 136 -12.05 -5.03 27.83
CA LYS A 136 -12.37 -5.99 26.77
C LYS A 136 -13.08 -5.35 25.58
N ALA A 137 -14.03 -4.46 25.85
CA ALA A 137 -14.76 -3.73 24.81
C ALA A 137 -13.83 -2.72 24.08
N LEU A 138 -12.90 -2.10 24.79
CA LEU A 138 -11.94 -1.14 24.22
C LEU A 138 -10.95 -1.84 23.28
N ILE A 139 -10.42 -2.99 23.69
CA ILE A 139 -9.57 -3.86 22.84
C ILE A 139 -10.34 -4.31 21.60
N GLU A 140 -11.60 -4.73 21.75
CA GLU A 140 -12.43 -5.20 20.64
C GLU A 140 -12.82 -4.06 19.67
N MET A 141 -13.09 -2.86 20.19
CA MET A 141 -13.34 -1.66 19.37
C MET A 141 -12.10 -1.23 18.60
N ARG A 142 -10.91 -1.32 19.18
CA ARG A 142 -9.68 -0.95 18.48
C ARG A 142 -9.27 -1.99 17.44
N LEU A 143 -9.38 -3.28 17.77
CA LEU A 143 -9.17 -4.36 16.80
C LEU A 143 -10.12 -4.23 15.61
N SER A 144 -11.39 -3.87 15.82
CA SER A 144 -12.35 -3.71 14.71
C SER A 144 -12.03 -2.54 13.76
N ARG A 145 -11.17 -1.59 14.16
CA ARG A 145 -10.70 -0.47 13.32
C ARG A 145 -9.53 -0.84 12.41
N ILE A 146 -8.83 -1.94 12.71
CA ILE A 146 -7.76 -2.43 11.88
C ILE A 146 -8.41 -3.10 10.67
N ASP A 147 -8.38 -2.42 9.51
CA ASP A 147 -8.97 -2.97 8.29
C ASP A 147 -8.23 -4.24 7.87
N PHE A 148 -8.90 -5.38 8.05
CA PHE A 148 -8.37 -6.73 7.83
C PHE A 148 -8.38 -7.17 6.37
N ASN A 149 -8.44 -6.25 5.40
CA ASN A 149 -8.61 -6.64 4.00
C ASN A 149 -7.40 -7.46 3.53
N THR A 150 -7.58 -8.78 3.57
CA THR A 150 -6.74 -9.84 3.00
C THR A 150 -6.75 -9.76 1.49
#